data_AF-A0A3S8WCS4-F1
#
_entry.id   AF-A0A3S8WCS4-F1
#
_cell.length_a   1.000
_cell.length_b   1.000
_cell.length_c   1.000
_cell.angle_alpha   90.00
_cell.angle_beta   90.00
_cell.angle_gamma   90.00
#
_symmetry.space_group_name_H-M   'P 1'
#
loop_
_entity.id
_entity.type
_entity.pdbx_description
1 polymer ?
#
loop_
_entity_poly.entity_id
_entity_poly.type
_entity_poly.pdbx_seq_one_letter_code
_entity_poly.pdbx_strand_id
1 'polypeptide(L)'
;MGGKGTVLTITQAGGDEEFWSSADCPSGSGSLLLRVPAEGRVTHTVQWDRRGSEPKCASPSAGVAGAGTYLVEAKAPGLGVARASFVLEKD
;
A
#
# COMPACT_ATOMS: atom_id res chain seq x y z
N MET A 1 -8.93 -6.64 16.03
CA MET A 1 -8.68 -7.63 14.97
C MET A 1 -7.66 -7.03 14.02
N GLY A 2 -6.38 -7.41 14.16
CA GLY A 2 -5.29 -6.97 13.28
C GLY A 2 -5.14 -7.91 12.07
N GLY A 3 -4.73 -7.37 10.93
CA GLY A 3 -4.90 -7.96 9.60
C GLY A 3 -4.41 -9.40 9.43
N LYS A 4 -5.31 -10.27 8.96
CA LYS A 4 -4.97 -11.60 8.39
C LYS A 4 -4.50 -11.50 6.92
N GLY A 5 -4.08 -10.31 6.47
CA GLY A 5 -3.78 -10.01 5.07
C GLY A 5 -2.48 -9.23 4.90
N THR A 6 -2.00 -9.18 3.65
CA THR A 6 -0.83 -8.37 3.27
C THR A 6 -1.23 -6.90 3.26
N VAL A 7 -0.47 -6.06 3.97
CA VAL A 7 -0.64 -4.60 3.97
C VAL A 7 0.40 -4.00 3.03
N LEU A 8 -0.06 -3.16 2.10
CA LEU A 8 0.82 -2.35 1.25
C LEU A 8 0.85 -0.93 1.80
N THR A 9 2.05 -0.41 1.98
CA THR A 9 2.31 0.96 2.43
C THR A 9 3.10 1.70 1.36
N ILE A 10 2.80 2.97 1.14
CA ILE A 10 3.54 3.88 0.27
C ILE A 10 4.06 5.04 1.11
N THR A 11 5.37 5.28 1.04
CA THR A 11 6.06 6.35 1.78
C THR A 11 6.86 7.20 0.80
N GLN A 12 6.84 8.53 0.94
CA GLN A 12 7.67 9.40 0.13
C GLN A 12 9.13 9.30 0.61
N ALA A 13 10.07 9.16 -0.32
CA ALA A 13 11.48 9.09 0.02
C ALA A 13 11.95 10.39 0.70
N GLY A 14 12.54 10.26 1.89
CA GLY A 14 12.95 11.39 2.73
C GLY A 14 11.92 11.81 3.77
N GLY A 15 10.76 11.14 3.83
CA GLY A 15 9.82 11.23 4.95
C GLY A 15 9.70 9.90 5.69
N ASP A 16 9.45 9.97 6.99
CA ASP A 16 9.18 8.79 7.85
C ASP A 16 7.68 8.47 7.94
N GLU A 17 6.82 9.37 7.46
CA GLU A 17 5.37 9.24 7.53
C GLU A 17 4.80 8.48 6.32
N GLU A 18 3.97 7.47 6.61
CA GLU A 18 3.24 6.71 5.62
C GLU A 18 2.29 7.65 4.87
N PHE A 19 2.48 7.78 3.56
CA PHE A 19 1.62 8.63 2.73
C PHE A 19 0.30 7.92 2.41
N TRP A 20 0.36 6.61 2.19
CA TRP A 20 -0.83 5.80 1.91
C TRP A 20 -0.65 4.37 2.41
N SER A 21 -1.73 3.74 2.85
CA SER A 21 -1.79 2.35 3.28
C SER A 21 -3.05 1.67 2.76
N SER A 22 -2.89 0.44 2.28
CA SER A 22 -4.02 -0.41 1.89
C SER A 22 -4.90 -0.82 3.07
N ALA A 23 -4.47 -0.57 4.31
CA ALA A 23 -5.24 -0.84 5.52
C ALA A 23 -6.15 0.33 5.96
N ASP A 24 -5.86 1.55 5.49
CA ASP A 24 -6.52 2.76 5.97
C ASP A 24 -7.94 2.92 5.43
N CYS A 25 -8.14 2.62 4.16
CA CYS A 25 -9.43 2.73 3.52
C CYS A 25 -9.73 1.48 2.67
N PRO A 26 -10.31 0.42 3.26
CA PRO A 26 -10.58 -0.84 2.57
C PRO A 26 -11.77 -0.75 1.59
N SER A 27 -12.02 0.42 0.98
CA SER A 27 -13.17 0.68 0.09
C SER A 27 -13.06 0.01 -1.29
N GLY A 28 -11.93 -0.62 -1.60
CA GLY A 28 -11.77 -1.55 -2.74
C GLY A 28 -12.04 -2.99 -2.33
N SER A 29 -12.05 -3.93 -3.29
CA SER A 29 -12.30 -5.37 -3.10
C SER A 29 -11.85 -5.87 -1.72
N GLY A 30 -12.81 -6.00 -0.80
CA GLY A 30 -12.53 -6.27 0.60
C GLY A 30 -11.68 -7.52 0.77
N SER A 31 -10.83 -7.54 1.81
CA SER A 31 -10.00 -8.68 2.26
C SER A 31 -9.88 -9.81 1.24
N LEU A 32 -9.05 -9.63 0.21
CA LEU A 32 -8.89 -10.65 -0.82
C LEU A 32 -8.17 -11.87 -0.24
N LEU A 33 -8.89 -12.99 -0.13
CA LEU A 33 -8.31 -14.27 0.29
C LEU A 33 -7.64 -14.93 -0.91
N LEU A 34 -6.33 -14.77 -1.01
CA LEU A 34 -5.51 -15.40 -2.04
C LEU A 34 -4.92 -16.70 -1.49
N ARG A 35 -5.29 -17.85 -2.09
CA ARG A 35 -4.61 -19.13 -1.82
C ARG A 35 -3.42 -19.26 -2.77
N VAL A 36 -2.22 -19.26 -2.23
CA VAL A 36 -0.99 -19.53 -2.99
C VAL A 36 -0.72 -21.03 -2.95
N PRO A 37 -0.73 -21.75 -4.09
CA PRO A 37 -0.31 -23.15 -4.11
C PRO A 37 1.20 -23.26 -3.80
N ALA A 38 1.65 -24.42 -3.31
CA ALA A 38 3.08 -24.66 -3.08
C ALA A 38 3.86 -24.41 -4.38
N GLU A 39 4.95 -23.64 -4.29
CA GLU A 39 5.77 -23.18 -5.44
C GLU A 39 4.99 -22.35 -6.49
N GLY A 40 3.77 -21.94 -6.18
CA GLY A 40 2.92 -21.14 -7.04
C GLY A 40 3.15 -19.64 -6.91
N ARG A 41 2.60 -18.88 -7.86
CA ARG A 41 2.60 -17.42 -7.85
C ARG A 41 1.17 -16.91 -8.00
N VAL A 42 0.82 -15.93 -7.17
CA VAL A 42 -0.40 -15.14 -7.32
C VAL A 42 -0.01 -13.69 -7.55
N THR A 43 -0.62 -13.05 -8.54
CA THR A 43 -0.40 -11.63 -8.83
C THR A 43 -1.67 -10.87 -8.45
N HIS A 44 -1.53 -9.86 -7.61
CA HIS A 44 -2.60 -8.94 -7.26
C HIS A 44 -2.15 -7.51 -7.58
N THR A 45 -2.95 -6.81 -8.38
CA THR A 45 -2.66 -5.43 -8.76
C THR A 45 -3.43 -4.49 -7.85
N VAL A 46 -2.71 -3.67 -7.10
CA VAL A 46 -3.30 -2.58 -6.32
C VAL A 46 -3.29 -1.32 -7.18
N GLN A 47 -4.46 -0.73 -7.37
CA GLN A 47 -4.58 0.58 -8.02
C GLN A 47 -4.49 1.66 -6.94
N TRP A 48 -3.65 2.66 -7.17
CA TRP A 48 -3.50 3.82 -6.29
C TRP A 48 -3.74 5.08 -7.11
N ASP A 49 -4.67 5.92 -6.65
CA ASP A 49 -5.11 7.15 -7.32
C ASP A 49 -4.23 8.37 -6.95
N ARG A 50 -3.04 8.11 -6.39
CA ARG A 50 -2.10 9.12 -5.88
C ARG A 50 -2.64 9.93 -4.70
N ARG A 51 -3.77 9.56 -4.09
CA ARG A 51 -4.23 10.23 -2.87
C ARG A 51 -3.60 9.61 -1.64
N GLY A 52 -3.31 10.46 -0.66
CA GLY A 52 -2.94 9.99 0.66
C GLY A 52 -4.14 9.32 1.33
N SER A 53 -3.88 8.32 2.17
CA SER A 53 -4.93 7.72 2.99
C SER A 53 -4.82 8.17 4.43
N GLU A 54 -5.92 8.06 5.15
CA GLU A 54 -5.99 8.31 6.57
C GLU A 54 -6.63 7.11 7.26
N PRO A 55 -6.19 6.74 8.48
CA PRO A 55 -6.74 5.60 9.20
C PRO A 55 -8.27 5.65 9.27
N LYS A 56 -8.94 4.55 8.88
CA LYS A 56 -10.40 4.41 8.85
C LYS A 56 -11.10 5.36 7.87
N CYS A 57 -10.46 5.68 6.74
CA CYS A 57 -10.94 6.65 5.76
C CYS A 57 -11.26 8.02 6.38
N ALA A 58 -10.53 8.44 7.43
CA ALA A 58 -10.78 9.74 8.05
C ALA A 58 -10.57 10.87 7.02
N SER A 59 -11.36 11.93 7.15
CA SER A 59 -11.26 13.12 6.28
C SER A 59 -10.75 14.31 7.10
N PRO A 60 -9.94 15.21 6.53
CA PRO A 60 -9.45 15.22 5.14
C PRO A 60 -8.31 14.22 4.91
N SER A 61 -8.26 13.60 3.73
CA SER A 61 -7.11 12.78 3.29
C SER A 61 -5.82 13.60 3.25
N ALA A 62 -4.65 12.96 3.44
CA ALA A 62 -3.31 13.58 3.45
C ALA A 62 -2.86 14.29 2.13
N GLY A 63 -3.78 14.54 1.20
CA GLY A 63 -3.54 15.28 -0.04
C GLY A 63 -3.28 14.39 -1.24
N VAL A 64 -2.69 14.96 -2.29
CA VAL A 64 -2.29 14.25 -3.51
C VAL A 64 -0.77 14.15 -3.54
N ALA A 65 -0.24 12.97 -3.87
CA ALA A 65 1.18 12.70 -3.98
C ALA A 65 1.80 13.62 -5.04
N GLY A 66 2.81 14.37 -4.63
CA GLY A 66 3.61 15.18 -5.54
C GLY A 66 4.53 14.34 -6.43
N ALA A 67 5.22 15.01 -7.35
CA ALA A 67 6.34 14.40 -8.04
C ALA A 67 7.47 14.10 -7.05
N GLY A 68 8.10 12.93 -7.16
CA GLY A 68 9.13 12.51 -6.23
C GLY A 68 9.43 11.01 -6.28
N THR A 69 10.37 10.58 -5.44
CA THR A 69 10.64 9.14 -5.26
C THR A 69 9.76 8.62 -4.13
N TYR A 70 9.18 7.44 -4.33
CA TYR A 70 8.31 6.77 -3.39
C TYR A 70 8.79 5.34 -3.16
N LEU A 71 8.61 4.85 -1.95
CA LEU A 71 8.88 3.49 -1.53
C LEU A 71 7.55 2.77 -1.28
N VAL A 72 7.32 1.66 -1.95
CA VAL A 72 6.26 0.70 -1.60
C VAL A 72 6.84 -0.38 -0.72
N GLU A 73 6.18 -0.67 0.39
CA GLU A 73 6.45 -1.83 1.22
C GLU A 73 5.23 -2.75 1.26
N ALA A 74 5.45 -4.05 1.07
CA ALA A 74 4.42 -5.07 1.26
C ALA A 74 4.78 -5.94 2.47
N LYS A 75 3.93 -5.89 3.49
CA LYS A 75 4.09 -6.60 4.77
C LYS A 75 3.04 -7.69 4.87
N ALA A 76 3.46 -8.95 4.81
CA ALA A 76 2.61 -10.12 4.94
C ALA A 76 2.97 -10.90 6.23
N PRO A 77 1.98 -11.27 7.08
CA PRO A 77 2.26 -12.04 8.28
C PRO A 77 2.98 -13.36 7.96
N GLY A 78 4.10 -13.63 8.63
CA GLY A 78 4.89 -14.85 8.45
C GLY A 78 5.84 -14.84 7.24
N LEU A 79 5.93 -13.72 6.51
CA LEU A 79 6.88 -13.51 5.41
C LEU A 79 7.75 -12.28 5.67
N GLY A 80 8.86 -12.20 4.93
CA GLY A 80 9.70 -10.99 4.91
C GLY A 80 8.96 -9.80 4.27
N VAL A 81 9.41 -8.58 4.58
CA VAL A 81 8.92 -7.36 3.94
C VAL A 81 9.51 -7.26 2.54
N ALA A 82 8.65 -7.21 1.53
CA ALA A 82 9.06 -6.86 0.17
C ALA A 82 9.04 -5.33 0.02
N ARG A 83 10.07 -4.77 -0.62
CA ARG A 83 10.18 -3.32 -0.81
C ARG A 83 10.56 -3.00 -2.25
N ALA A 84 9.99 -1.95 -2.80
CA ALA A 84 10.28 -1.49 -4.16
C ALA A 84 10.17 0.04 -4.21
N SER A 85 11.10 0.71 -4.89
CA SER A 85 11.05 2.16 -5.11
C SER A 85 10.59 2.48 -6.53
N PHE A 86 9.90 3.60 -6.69
CA PHE A 86 9.47 4.14 -7.98
C PHE A 86 9.45 5.66 -7.95
N VAL A 87 9.51 6.28 -9.12
CA VAL A 87 9.48 7.74 -9.26
C VAL A 87 8.12 8.15 -9.84
N LEU A 88 7.49 9.12 -9.20
CA LEU A 88 6.36 9.86 -9.73
C LEU A 88 6.90 11.09 -10.46
N GLU A 89 6.82 11.07 -11.78
CA GLU A 89 7.16 12.23 -12.60
C GLU A 89 6.06 13.28 -12.53
N LYS A 90 6.47 14.53 -12.74
CA LYS A 90 5.53 15.64 -12.93
C LYS A 90 4.96 15.51 -14.34
N ASP A 91 3.64 15.43 -14.44
CA ASP A 91 2.94 15.56 -15.72
C ASP A 91 3.06 17.01 -16.24
#